data_AF-A0A401PYH7-F1
#
_entry.id   AF-A0A401PYH7-F1
#
_cell.length_a   1.000
_cell.length_b   1.000
_cell.length_c   1.000
_cell.angle_alpha   90.00
_cell.angle_beta   90.00
_cell.angle_gamma   90.00
#
_symmetry.space_group_name_H-M   'P 1'
#
loop_
_entity.id
_entity.type
_entity.pdbx_description
1 polymer ?
#
loop_
_entity_poly.entity_id
_entity_poly.type
_entity_poly.pdbx_seq_one_letter_code
_entity_poly.pdbx_strand_id
1 'polypeptide(L)'
;RAVKEKPKLQSVAGKSTQSAPIQHSFLTDVSDVKNMERGLLSLLTDFHSGKLQAFGNECSIEQMEHVREMQEKLARLHFDLYSDLDEPEEEQGNVARDVHLDKLLTNLEELSSSIQKLNLADNQDVPRASTS
;
A
#
# COMPACT_ATOMS: atom_id res chain seq x y z
N ARG A 1 21.68 58.72 -9.67
CA ARG A 1 21.54 57.97 -10.94
C ARG A 1 22.40 56.73 -10.77
N ALA A 2 21.92 55.50 -10.74
CA ALA A 2 20.97 54.88 -11.65
C ALA A 2 19.95 54.01 -10.90
N VAL A 3 18.73 54.06 -11.43
CA VAL A 3 17.56 53.26 -11.10
C VAL A 3 17.71 51.96 -11.88
N LYS A 4 17.47 50.79 -11.29
CA LYS A 4 17.34 49.55 -12.06
C LYS A 4 16.02 48.87 -11.72
N GLU A 5 15.22 48.76 -12.77
CA GLU A 5 13.81 48.42 -12.83
C GLU A 5 13.49 46.99 -12.38
N LYS A 6 12.24 46.85 -11.90
CA LYS A 6 11.50 45.60 -11.76
C LYS A 6 11.15 45.05 -13.15
N PRO A 7 11.30 43.73 -13.42
CA PRO A 7 10.48 43.07 -14.41
C PRO A 7 9.20 42.55 -13.74
N LYS A 8 8.08 43.13 -14.15
CA LYS A 8 6.72 42.64 -13.87
C LYS A 8 6.44 41.52 -14.88
N LEU A 9 6.42 40.27 -14.43
CA LEU A 9 5.95 39.16 -15.27
C LEU A 9 4.47 38.91 -14.99
N GLN A 10 3.70 39.10 -16.06
CA GLN A 10 2.26 38.90 -16.13
C GLN A 10 1.91 37.41 -15.97
N SER A 11 0.90 37.18 -15.12
CA SER A 11 -0.14 36.16 -15.21
C SER A 11 -0.02 35.18 -16.39
N VAL A 12 0.44 33.96 -16.10
CA VAL A 12 0.05 32.78 -16.87
C VAL A 12 -0.89 31.97 -15.99
N ALA A 13 -2.14 31.88 -16.43
CA ALA A 13 -3.18 31.06 -15.85
C ALA A 13 -2.80 29.57 -15.98
N GLY A 14 -2.11 29.04 -14.97
CA GLY A 14 -2.06 27.62 -14.70
C GLY A 14 -3.16 27.29 -13.69
N LYS A 15 -4.18 26.53 -14.10
CA LYS A 15 -5.07 25.83 -13.16
C LYS A 15 -4.24 24.79 -12.41
N SER A 16 -3.47 25.23 -11.43
CA SER A 16 -2.99 24.36 -10.36
C SER A 16 -4.19 24.05 -9.49
N THR A 17 -4.67 22.81 -9.54
CA THR A 17 -5.50 22.22 -8.48
C THR A 17 -4.69 22.26 -7.19
N GLN A 18 -4.69 23.41 -6.51
CA GLN A 18 -4.31 23.49 -5.12
C GLN A 18 -5.33 22.65 -4.36
N SER A 19 -4.90 21.46 -3.92
CA SER A 19 -5.61 20.74 -2.88
C SER A 19 -5.73 21.70 -1.69
N ALA A 20 -6.94 22.18 -1.45
CA ALA A 20 -7.22 23.00 -0.28
C ALA A 20 -6.75 22.22 0.97
N PRO A 21 -6.13 22.89 1.96
CA PRO A 21 -5.78 22.24 3.22
C PRO A 21 -7.04 21.61 3.81
N ILE A 22 -6.95 20.36 4.28
CA ILE A 22 -8.07 19.68 4.96
C ILE A 22 -8.44 20.51 6.18
N GLN A 23 -9.51 21.29 6.08
CA GLN A 23 -10.04 22.06 7.19
C GLN A 23 -10.96 21.14 8.00
N HIS A 24 -10.48 20.70 9.16
CA HIS A 24 -11.29 19.97 10.13
C HIS A 24 -12.28 20.94 10.79
N SER A 25 -13.39 21.25 10.11
CA SER A 25 -14.53 21.88 10.76
C SER A 25 -15.08 20.87 11.76
N PHE A 26 -14.97 21.18 13.06
CA PHE A 26 -15.69 20.45 14.09
C PHE A 26 -17.19 20.47 13.72
N LEU A 27 -17.86 19.32 13.75
CA LEU A 27 -19.29 19.21 13.47
C LEU A 27 -20.08 19.91 14.58
N THR A 28 -20.34 21.21 14.42
CA THR A 28 -21.11 22.00 15.39
C THR A 28 -22.61 21.98 15.12
N ASP A 29 -23.04 21.54 13.93
CA ASP A 29 -24.46 21.38 13.59
C ASP A 29 -24.96 19.97 13.97
N VAL A 30 -26.07 19.93 14.69
CA VAL A 30 -26.79 18.70 15.07
C VAL A 30 -27.19 17.88 13.83
N SER A 31 -27.43 18.54 12.70
CA SER A 31 -27.78 17.90 11.42
C SER A 31 -26.62 17.06 10.88
N ASP A 32 -25.40 17.56 10.98
CA ASP A 32 -24.21 16.85 10.51
C ASP A 32 -23.88 15.65 11.40
N VAL A 33 -24.01 15.81 12.72
CA VAL A 33 -23.84 14.71 13.69
C VAL A 33 -24.82 13.57 13.39
N LYS A 34 -26.09 13.89 13.12
CA LYS A 34 -27.10 12.89 12.75
C LYS A 34 -26.83 12.22 11.40
N ASN A 35 -26.26 12.95 10.43
CA ASN A 35 -25.83 12.37 9.17
C ASN A 35 -24.69 11.38 9.36
N MET A 36 -23.69 11.74 10.17
CA MET A 36 -22.58 10.84 10.51
C MET A 36 -23.06 9.60 11.26
N GLU A 37 -23.95 9.76 12.25
CA GLU A 37 -24.56 8.64 12.99
C GLU A 37 -25.28 7.67 12.04
N ARG A 38 -26.09 8.19 11.10
CA ARG A 38 -26.73 7.38 10.07
C ARG A 38 -25.72 6.64 9.20
N GLY A 39 -24.65 7.32 8.79
CA GLY A 39 -23.56 6.71 8.02
C GLY A 39 -22.87 5.56 8.77
N LEU A 40 -22.57 5.75 10.05
CA LEU A 40 -21.94 4.75 10.91
C LEU A 40 -22.87 3.54 11.17
N LEU A 41 -24.16 3.77 11.40
CA LEU A 41 -25.15 2.69 11.55
C LEU A 41 -25.33 1.88 10.26
N SER A 42 -25.33 2.56 9.11
CA SER A 42 -25.34 1.89 7.80
C SER A 42 -24.08 1.06 7.60
N LEU A 43 -22.91 1.60 7.95
CA LEU A 43 -21.64 0.89 7.86
C LEU A 43 -21.61 -0.35 8.75
N LEU A 44 -22.13 -0.25 9.97
CA LEU A 44 -22.26 -1.38 10.90
C LEU A 44 -23.24 -2.45 10.37
N THR A 45 -24.34 -2.02 9.73
CA THR A 45 -25.30 -2.92 9.08
C THR A 45 -24.66 -3.66 7.91
N ASP A 46 -23.90 -2.94 7.08
CA ASP A 46 -23.14 -3.54 5.97
C ASP A 46 -22.06 -4.52 6.48
N PHE A 47 -21.47 -4.25 7.65
CA PHE A 47 -20.54 -5.18 8.30
C PHE A 47 -21.22 -6.46 8.80
N HIS A 48 -22.33 -6.35 9.54
CA HIS A 48 -23.06 -7.54 10.04
C HIS A 48 -23.70 -8.38 8.93
N SER A 49 -24.10 -7.75 7.83
CA SER A 49 -24.63 -8.46 6.66
C SER A 49 -23.56 -9.12 5.79
N GLY A 50 -22.27 -8.89 6.09
CA GLY A 50 -21.16 -9.38 5.28
C GLY A 50 -21.03 -8.69 3.93
N LYS A 51 -21.75 -7.58 3.69
CA LYS A 51 -21.64 -6.75 2.48
C LYS A 51 -20.32 -5.99 2.43
N LEU A 52 -19.83 -5.55 3.59
CA LEU A 52 -18.48 -5.00 3.71
C LEU A 52 -17.47 -6.15 3.85
N GLN A 53 -16.84 -6.50 2.74
CA GLN A 53 -15.67 -7.36 2.71
C GLN A 53 -14.46 -6.51 2.35
N ALA A 54 -13.52 -6.36 3.29
CA ALA A 54 -12.26 -5.66 3.03
C ALA A 54 -11.31 -6.52 2.18
N PHE A 55 -11.49 -7.84 2.26
CA PHE A 55 -10.70 -8.84 1.56
C PHE A 55 -11.70 -9.82 0.95
N GLY A 56 -11.59 -10.05 -0.36
CA GLY A 56 -12.54 -10.85 -1.12
C GLY A 56 -12.67 -12.28 -0.60
N ASN A 57 -13.65 -13.00 -1.13
CA ASN A 57 -14.05 -14.36 -0.73
C ASN A 57 -12.86 -15.33 -0.64
N GLU A 58 -11.87 -15.14 -1.50
CA GLU A 58 -10.66 -15.97 -1.64
C GLU A 58 -9.37 -15.30 -1.14
N CYS A 59 -9.44 -14.04 -0.67
CA CYS A 59 -8.32 -13.29 -0.08
C CYS A 59 -8.59 -13.14 1.42
N SER A 60 -8.00 -13.98 2.26
CA SER A 60 -8.18 -13.89 3.71
C SER A 60 -7.16 -12.94 4.34
N ILE A 61 -7.51 -12.38 5.51
CA ILE A 61 -6.57 -11.60 6.32
C ILE A 61 -5.28 -12.38 6.62
N GLU A 62 -5.41 -13.68 6.89
CA GLU A 62 -4.30 -14.58 7.16
C GLU A 62 -3.35 -14.71 5.96
N GLN A 63 -3.88 -14.72 4.73
CA GLN A 63 -3.04 -14.79 3.53
C GLN A 63 -2.24 -13.51 3.30
N MET A 64 -2.81 -12.33 3.59
CA MET A 64 -2.02 -11.10 3.49
C MET A 64 -1.02 -10.96 4.64
N GLU A 65 -1.37 -11.42 5.84
CA GLU A 65 -0.43 -11.50 6.95
C GLU A 65 0.75 -12.39 6.58
N HIS A 66 0.50 -13.53 5.94
CA HIS A 66 1.55 -14.39 5.40
C HIS A 66 2.43 -13.66 4.37
N VAL A 67 1.85 -12.93 3.42
CA VAL A 67 2.63 -12.10 2.46
C VAL A 67 3.47 -11.04 3.18
N ARG A 68 2.92 -10.40 4.22
CA ARG A 68 3.66 -9.44 5.05
C ARG A 68 4.87 -10.08 5.72
N GLU A 69 4.70 -11.27 6.30
CA GLU A 69 5.79 -12.01 6.94
C GLU A 69 6.89 -12.40 5.94
N MET A 70 6.49 -12.84 4.73
CA MET A 70 7.43 -13.15 3.66
C MET A 70 8.24 -11.92 3.24
N GLN A 71 7.58 -10.76 3.10
CA GLN A 71 8.25 -9.48 2.82
C GLN A 71 9.22 -9.09 3.93
N GLU A 72 8.84 -9.26 5.20
CA GLU A 72 9.69 -8.96 6.35
C GLU A 72 10.93 -9.87 6.40
N LYS A 73 10.74 -11.18 6.16
CA LYS A 73 11.85 -12.14 6.06
C LYS A 73 12.81 -11.76 4.95
N LEU A 74 12.30 -11.37 3.78
CA LEU A 74 13.12 -10.93 2.65
C LEU A 74 13.93 -9.68 2.99
N ALA A 75 13.30 -8.70 3.65
CA ALA A 75 13.98 -7.48 4.09
C ALA A 75 15.13 -7.78 5.06
N ARG A 76 14.92 -8.70 6.02
CA ARG A 76 15.98 -9.13 6.95
C ARG A 76 17.16 -9.77 6.23
N LEU A 77 16.90 -10.77 5.37
CA LEU A 77 17.96 -11.44 4.58
C LEU A 77 18.73 -10.44 3.71
N HIS A 78 18.02 -9.47 3.12
CA HIS A 78 18.65 -8.41 2.34
C HIS A 78 19.56 -7.54 3.22
N PHE A 79 19.12 -7.10 4.40
CA PHE A 79 19.98 -6.33 5.30
C PHE A 79 21.21 -7.11 5.78
N ASP A 80 21.05 -8.39 6.09
CA ASP A 80 22.16 -9.25 6.50
C ASP A 80 23.21 -9.33 5.38
N LEU A 81 22.81 -9.48 4.11
CA LEU A 81 23.73 -9.47 2.96
C LEU A 81 24.48 -8.14 2.81
N TYR A 82 23.82 -7.01 3.11
CA TYR A 82 24.46 -5.69 3.09
C TYR A 82 25.43 -5.51 4.24
N SER A 83 25.13 -6.06 5.42
CA SER A 83 26.05 -6.07 6.55
C SER A 83 27.33 -6.84 6.22
N ASP A 84 27.22 -7.95 5.47
CA ASP A 84 28.35 -8.78 5.07
C ASP A 84 29.20 -8.13 3.94
N LEU A 85 28.74 -7.06 3.28
CA LEU A 85 29.52 -6.33 2.24
C LEU A 85 30.61 -5.43 2.83
N ASP A 86 30.50 -5.03 4.10
CA ASP A 86 31.45 -4.13 4.76
C ASP A 86 32.64 -4.87 5.42
N GLU A 87 32.63 -6.22 5.42
CA GLU A 87 33.67 -7.05 6.04
C GLU A 87 34.80 -7.38 5.04
N PRO A 88 36.09 -7.27 5.40
CA PRO A 88 37.20 -7.54 4.49
C PRO A 88 37.16 -8.99 3.97
N GLU A 89 37.26 -9.15 2.66
CA GLU A 89 37.13 -10.42 1.93
C GLU A 89 37.99 -11.55 2.53
N GLU A 90 37.38 -12.45 3.30
CA GLU A 90 37.92 -13.78 3.53
C GLU A 90 37.39 -14.73 2.43
N GLU A 91 38.26 -15.56 1.85
CA GLU A 91 37.94 -16.50 0.76
C GLU A 91 36.80 -17.48 1.11
N GLN A 92 36.51 -17.65 2.41
CA GLN A 92 35.41 -18.45 2.95
C GLN A 92 34.05 -17.72 2.94
N GLY A 93 34.06 -16.38 2.85
CA GLY A 93 32.87 -15.53 2.80
C GLY A 93 32.10 -15.64 1.48
N ASN A 94 32.77 -15.97 0.38
CA ASN A 94 32.12 -16.00 -0.94
C ASN A 94 31.06 -17.12 -1.04
N VAL A 95 31.38 -18.32 -0.54
CA VAL A 95 30.42 -19.45 -0.54
C VAL A 95 29.22 -19.17 0.36
N ALA A 96 29.43 -18.52 1.51
CA ALA A 96 28.35 -18.14 2.43
C ALA A 96 27.42 -17.10 1.79
N ARG A 97 27.98 -16.13 1.06
CA ARG A 97 27.23 -15.11 0.31
C ARG A 97 26.42 -15.71 -0.83
N ASP A 98 26.98 -16.65 -1.58
CA ASP A 98 26.26 -17.38 -2.63
C ASP A 98 25.06 -18.14 -2.05
N VAL A 99 25.26 -18.88 -0.96
CA VAL A 99 24.16 -19.58 -0.26
C VAL A 99 23.11 -18.59 0.27
N HIS A 100 23.52 -17.40 0.70
CA HIS A 100 22.59 -16.38 1.17
C HIS A 100 21.79 -15.76 0.03
N LEU A 101 22.43 -15.47 -1.11
CA LEU A 101 21.77 -14.97 -2.31
C LEU A 101 20.75 -15.98 -2.86
N ASP A 102 21.09 -17.27 -2.89
CA ASP A 102 20.17 -18.34 -3.28
C ASP A 102 18.92 -18.38 -2.39
N LYS A 103 19.10 -18.20 -1.07
CA LYS A 103 17.97 -18.08 -0.14
C LYS A 103 17.14 -16.85 -0.46
N LEU A 104 17.75 -15.70 -0.74
CA LEU A 104 17.04 -14.47 -1.09
C LEU A 104 16.19 -14.65 -2.35
N LEU A 105 16.77 -15.23 -3.41
CA LEU A 105 16.08 -15.53 -4.66
C LEU A 105 14.92 -16.50 -4.46
N THR A 106 15.13 -17.59 -3.72
CA THR A 106 14.09 -18.57 -3.41
C THR A 106 12.90 -17.93 -2.66
N ASN A 107 13.18 -17.11 -1.63
CA ASN A 107 12.11 -16.43 -0.87
C ASN A 107 11.38 -15.39 -1.73
N LEU A 108 12.07 -14.75 -2.67
CA LEU A 108 11.47 -13.79 -3.59
C LEU A 108 10.54 -14.47 -4.60
N GLU A 109 10.92 -15.64 -5.13
CA GLU A 109 10.06 -16.46 -6.00
C GLU A 109 8.80 -16.96 -5.28
N GLU A 110 8.95 -17.41 -4.04
CA GLU A 110 7.84 -17.85 -3.20
C GLU A 110 6.87 -16.69 -2.93
N LEU A 111 7.40 -15.50 -2.57
CA LEU A 111 6.60 -14.29 -2.33
C LEU A 111 5.84 -13.87 -3.58
N SER A 112 6.52 -13.88 -4.73
CA SER A 112 5.91 -13.58 -6.04
C SER A 112 4.75 -14.53 -6.32
N SER A 113 4.93 -15.82 -6.07
CA SER A 113 3.89 -16.84 -6.25
C SER A 113 2.69 -16.61 -5.32
N SER A 114 2.93 -16.25 -4.06
CA SER A 114 1.88 -15.93 -3.08
C SER A 114 1.07 -14.69 -3.48
N ILE A 115 1.74 -13.64 -3.96
CA ILE A 115 1.07 -12.42 -4.46
C ILE A 115 0.28 -12.71 -5.73
N GLN A 116 0.80 -13.54 -6.64
CA GLN A 116 0.05 -13.94 -7.84
C GLN A 116 -1.24 -14.67 -7.46
N LYS A 117 -1.19 -15.63 -6.54
CA LYS A 117 -2.38 -16.35 -6.06
C LYS A 117 -3.43 -15.39 -5.47
N LEU A 118 -3.00 -14.39 -4.69
CA LEU A 118 -3.89 -13.34 -4.18
C LEU A 118 -4.56 -12.51 -5.29
N ASN A 119 -3.84 -12.19 -6.37
CA ASN A 119 -4.42 -11.44 -7.49
C ASN A 119 -5.42 -12.25 -8.32
N LEU A 120 -5.23 -13.57 -8.44
CA LEU A 120 -6.18 -14.45 -9.14
C LEU A 120 -7.48 -14.63 -8.35
N ALA A 121 -7.38 -14.72 -7.02
CA ALA A 121 -8.52 -14.76 -6.09
C ALA A 121 -9.44 -13.53 -6.21
N ASP A 122 -8.89 -12.36 -6.50
CA ASP A 122 -9.65 -11.11 -6.66
C ASP A 122 -10.43 -11.04 -7.99
N ASN A 123 -10.12 -11.90 -8.98
CA ASN A 123 -10.69 -11.85 -10.34
C ASN A 123 -11.70 -12.98 -10.66
N GLN A 124 -11.94 -13.94 -9.77
CA GLN A 124 -12.81 -15.11 -10.04
C GLN A 124 -14.29 -14.89 -9.68
N ASP A 125 -14.65 -13.85 -8.93
CA ASP A 125 -16.00 -13.64 -8.36
C ASP A 125 -16.76 -12.47 -8.97
N VAL A 126 -16.81 -12.38 -10.31
CA VAL A 126 -17.90 -11.64 -10.98
C VAL A 126 -18.94 -12.66 -11.46
N PRO A 127 -19.99 -12.96 -10.68
CA PRO A 127 -21.18 -13.56 -11.24
C PRO A 127 -21.70 -12.57 -12.28
N ARG A 128 -21.61 -12.96 -13.56
CA ARG A 128 -22.30 -12.31 -14.66
C ARG A 128 -23.78 -12.44 -14.33
N ALA A 129 -24.34 -11.44 -13.65
CA ALA A 129 -25.77 -11.36 -13.39
C ALA A 129 -26.45 -11.39 -14.75
N SER A 130 -26.99 -12.56 -15.11
CA SER A 130 -27.87 -12.71 -16.24
C SER A 130 -29.08 -11.82 -15.96
N THR A 131 -29.06 -10.63 -16.57
CA THR A 131 -30.23 -9.77 -16.66
C THR A 131 -31.28 -10.55 -17.43
N SER A 132 -32.29 -11.03 -16.72
CA SER A 132 -33.53 -11.50 -17.31
C SER A 132 -34.54 -10.37 -17.39
#